data_AF-A0A5E3WHR2-F1
#
_entry.id   AF-A0A5E3WHR2-F1
#
_cell.length_a   1.000
_cell.length_b   1.000
_cell.length_c   1.000
_cell.angle_alpha   90.00
_cell.angle_beta   90.00
_cell.angle_gamma   90.00
#
_symmetry.space_group_name_H-M   'P 1'
#
loop_
_entity.id
_entity.type
_entity.pdbx_description
1 polymer ?
#
loop_
_entity_poly.entity_id
_entity_poly.type
_entity_poly.pdbx_seq_one_letter_code
_entity_poly.pdbx_strand_id
1 'polypeptide(L)'
;MDAMDDFTSDTVLSDTDPDLYRHKNTLAHSVVNETLIAADSEAADFYKLVSERALAGDAPHGAQGNYVLENGEFSFSEAAKRYTAVLHAHGKSAKAEPDSFTAAEIEKTPFIYFLGTDVRIRGDRSRQLGWSPAHVIEDFYESVQEDTEAVLAGKD
;
A
#
# COMPACT_ATOMS: atom_id res chain seq x y z
N MET A 1 24.01 -0.65 38.57
CA MET A 1 22.92 -1.35 37.87
C MET A 1 22.48 -0.39 36.78
N ASP A 2 23.22 -0.37 35.68
CA ASP A 2 22.99 0.49 34.53
C ASP A 2 22.93 -0.41 33.30
N ALA A 3 21.78 -0.39 32.64
CA ALA A 3 21.60 -0.77 31.24
C ALA A 3 20.22 -0.22 30.84
N MET A 4 20.19 1.09 30.59
CA MET A 4 19.11 1.74 29.86
C MET A 4 19.50 1.56 28.39
N ASP A 5 18.85 0.61 27.71
CA ASP A 5 19.08 0.37 26.29
C ASP A 5 18.79 1.65 25.50
N ASP A 6 19.76 1.99 24.66
CA ASP A 6 19.79 3.15 23.78
C ASP A 6 18.67 2.99 22.75
N PHE A 7 17.52 3.63 22.99
CA PHE A 7 16.49 3.79 21.96
C PHE A 7 17.03 4.81 20.94
N THR A 8 17.70 4.31 19.90
CA THR A 8 17.95 5.12 18.71
C THR A 8 16.60 5.39 18.05
N SER A 9 16.04 6.56 18.32
CA SER A 9 14.90 7.09 17.58
C SER A 9 15.33 7.24 16.13
N ASP A 10 14.86 6.35 15.25
CA ASP A 10 14.95 6.58 13.82
C ASP A 10 14.32 7.94 13.51
N THR A 11 15.01 8.74 12.69
CA THR A 11 14.59 10.09 12.32
C THR A 11 13.24 10.01 11.61
N VAL A 12 12.16 10.44 12.29
CA VAL A 12 10.85 10.57 11.66
C VAL A 12 10.91 11.73 10.67
N LEU A 13 10.96 11.41 9.38
CA LEU A 13 10.88 12.39 8.30
C LEU A 13 9.47 13.01 8.31
N SER A 14 9.41 14.33 8.52
CA SER A 14 8.16 15.11 8.48
C SER A 14 7.99 15.73 7.10
N ASP A 15 6.75 15.79 6.60
CA ASP A 15 6.39 16.46 5.33
C ASP A 15 6.70 17.96 5.32
N THR A 16 7.05 18.52 6.48
CA THR A 16 7.47 19.92 6.64
C THR A 16 8.98 20.13 6.47
N ASP A 17 9.77 19.07 6.24
CA ASP A 17 11.22 19.18 6.12
C ASP A 17 11.62 19.80 4.76
N PRO A 18 12.31 20.97 4.76
CA PRO A 18 12.73 21.63 3.53
C PRO A 18 13.76 20.84 2.71
N ASP A 19 14.43 19.86 3.31
CA ASP A 19 15.41 18.98 2.66
C ASP A 19 14.84 17.57 2.39
N LEU A 20 13.51 17.39 2.44
CA LEU A 20 12.82 16.10 2.19
C LEU A 20 13.30 15.43 0.89
N TYR A 21 13.52 16.22 -0.18
CA TYR A 21 14.01 15.72 -1.47
C TYR A 21 15.44 15.17 -1.43
N ARG A 22 16.32 15.65 -0.54
CA ARG A 22 17.70 15.17 -0.41
C ARG A 22 17.79 13.86 0.38
N HIS A 23 16.89 13.68 1.36
CA HIS A 23 16.86 12.50 2.23
C HIS A 23 16.17 11.28 1.58
N LYS A 24 15.33 11.52 0.56
CA LYS A 24 14.70 10.45 -0.24
C LYS A 24 15.67 9.52 -0.98
N ASN A 25 16.93 9.92 -1.13
CA ASN A 25 17.97 9.17 -1.84
C ASN A 25 19.02 8.53 -0.92
N THR A 26 18.87 8.64 0.40
CA THR A 26 19.83 8.12 1.38
C THR A 26 19.30 6.94 2.20
N LEU A 27 18.03 6.59 2.05
CA LEU A 27 17.46 5.39 2.68
C LEU A 27 17.94 4.16 1.90
N ALA A 28 18.36 3.13 2.63
CA ALA A 28 18.73 1.87 2.02
C ALA A 28 17.55 1.35 1.18
N HIS A 29 17.76 1.08 -0.11
CA HIS A 29 16.77 0.46 -1.01
C HIS A 29 16.43 -1.00 -0.63
N SER A 30 16.70 -1.41 0.61
CA SER A 30 16.38 -2.72 1.18
C SER A 30 15.17 -2.68 2.12
N VAL A 31 14.44 -1.57 2.19
CA VAL A 31 13.24 -1.44 3.02
C VAL A 31 12.02 -1.77 2.17
N VAL A 32 11.24 -2.75 2.63
CA VAL A 32 10.02 -3.25 1.99
C VAL A 32 9.11 -2.07 1.67
N ASN A 33 8.71 -1.94 0.40
CA ASN A 33 7.76 -0.92 -0.04
C ASN A 33 6.35 -1.28 0.42
N GLU A 34 5.88 -0.65 1.48
CA GLU A 34 4.54 -0.88 2.03
C GLU A 34 3.60 0.25 1.59
N THR A 35 2.50 -0.11 0.94
CA THR A 35 1.46 0.83 0.52
C THR A 35 0.09 0.36 0.98
N LEU A 36 -0.84 1.29 1.11
CA LEU A 36 -2.15 1.02 1.67
C LEU A 36 -3.05 0.34 0.67
N ILE A 37 -3.95 -0.48 1.20
CA ILE A 37 -4.97 -1.16 0.42
C ILE A 37 -6.31 -1.14 1.14
N ALA A 38 -7.37 -1.17 0.35
CA ALA A 38 -8.70 -1.59 0.75
C ALA A 38 -9.32 -2.34 -0.43
N ALA A 39 -10.25 -3.26 -0.15
CA ALA A 39 -10.98 -3.92 -1.22
C ALA A 39 -11.80 -2.90 -2.01
N ASP A 40 -11.90 -3.08 -3.32
CA ASP A 40 -12.71 -2.21 -4.18
C ASP A 40 -14.21 -2.31 -3.83
N SER A 41 -14.66 -3.52 -3.50
CA SER A 41 -16.01 -3.85 -3.04
C SER A 41 -16.44 -3.07 -1.79
N GLU A 42 -15.48 -2.65 -0.97
CA GLU A 42 -15.67 -1.92 0.29
C GLU A 42 -15.81 -0.41 0.11
N ALA A 43 -15.39 0.13 -1.04
CA ALA A 43 -15.35 1.58 -1.26
C ALA A 43 -16.75 2.21 -1.21
N ALA A 44 -17.76 1.56 -1.81
CA ALA A 44 -19.12 2.09 -1.85
C ALA A 44 -19.73 2.20 -0.43
N ASP A 45 -19.54 1.17 0.39
CA ASP A 45 -20.03 1.15 1.77
C ASP A 45 -19.32 2.18 2.64
N PHE A 46 -18.02 2.38 2.44
CA PHE A 46 -17.27 3.44 3.09
C PHE A 46 -17.81 4.84 2.76
N TYR A 47 -18.01 5.15 1.47
CA TYR A 47 -18.56 6.45 1.06
C TYR A 47 -19.99 6.66 1.54
N LYS A 48 -20.81 5.60 1.56
CA LYS A 48 -22.15 5.63 2.14
C LYS A 48 -22.10 5.97 3.62
N LEU A 49 -21.24 5.30 4.39
CA LEU A 49 -21.05 5.58 5.82
C LEU A 49 -20.67 7.05 6.06
N VAL A 50 -19.63 7.56 5.38
CA VAL A 50 -19.19 8.95 5.55
C VAL A 50 -20.32 9.92 5.22
N SER A 51 -21.08 9.64 4.16
CA SER A 51 -22.21 10.49 3.74
C SER A 51 -23.37 10.46 4.74
N GLU A 52 -23.75 9.30 5.26
CA GLU A 52 -24.78 9.16 6.30
C GLU A 52 -24.39 9.90 7.58
N ARG A 53 -23.13 9.79 8.00
CA ARG A 53 -22.60 10.52 9.16
C ARG A 53 -22.52 12.01 8.93
N ALA A 54 -22.21 12.46 7.72
CA ALA A 54 -22.20 13.88 7.37
C ALA A 54 -23.62 14.47 7.43
N LEU A 55 -24.62 13.74 6.91
CA LEU A 55 -26.03 14.15 7.00
C LEU A 55 -26.56 14.17 8.44
N ALA A 56 -26.05 13.28 9.30
CA ALA A 56 -26.37 13.27 10.73
C ALA A 56 -25.66 14.39 11.52
N GLY A 57 -24.66 15.07 10.94
CA GLY A 57 -23.85 16.07 11.62
C GLY A 57 -22.68 15.50 12.44
N ASP A 58 -22.41 14.19 12.33
CA ASP A 58 -21.38 13.47 13.08
C ASP A 58 -20.04 13.38 12.32
N ALA A 59 -20.03 13.72 11.03
CA ALA A 59 -18.81 13.80 10.21
C ALA A 59 -18.49 15.26 9.84
N PRO A 60 -17.60 15.94 10.59
CA PRO A 60 -17.16 17.30 10.25
C PRO A 60 -16.48 17.36 8.88
N HIS A 61 -16.45 18.56 8.28
CA HIS A 61 -15.86 18.83 6.96
C HIS A 61 -14.65 19.79 7.04
N GLY A 62 -14.04 20.13 5.90
CA GLY A 62 -12.88 21.03 5.82
C GLY A 62 -11.60 20.37 6.33
N ALA A 63 -10.81 21.06 7.15
CA ALA A 63 -9.57 20.52 7.71
C ALA A 63 -9.79 19.25 8.56
N GLN A 64 -10.99 19.08 9.13
CA GLN A 64 -11.38 17.90 9.91
C GLN A 64 -12.21 16.91 9.07
N GLY A 65 -12.32 17.11 7.75
CA GLY A 65 -13.15 16.31 6.83
C GLY A 65 -12.43 15.21 6.07
N ASN A 66 -11.21 14.87 6.47
CA ASN A 66 -10.45 13.79 5.84
C ASN A 66 -10.79 12.46 6.51
N TYR A 67 -11.31 11.52 5.73
CA TYR A 67 -11.61 10.14 6.11
C TYR A 67 -10.89 9.23 5.12
N VAL A 68 -10.10 8.30 5.64
CA VAL A 68 -9.22 7.43 4.84
C VAL A 68 -9.87 6.07 4.73
N LEU A 69 -9.99 5.58 3.49
CA LEU A 69 -10.29 4.18 3.21
C LEU A 69 -8.96 3.42 3.21
N GLU A 70 -8.69 2.71 4.28
CA GLU A 70 -7.56 1.79 4.38
C GLU A 70 -7.97 0.57 5.20
N ASN A 71 -7.30 -0.54 4.89
CA ASN A 71 -7.41 -1.81 5.54
C ASN A 71 -6.07 -2.57 5.46
N GLY A 72 -5.03 -1.96 6.03
CA GLY A 72 -3.69 -2.53 6.07
C GLY A 72 -2.80 -2.12 4.90
N GLU A 73 -1.67 -2.82 4.80
CA GLU A 73 -0.55 -2.49 3.92
C GLU A 73 -0.13 -3.73 3.12
N PHE A 74 0.26 -3.53 1.85
CA PHE A 74 0.80 -4.58 0.99
C PHE A 74 2.14 -4.17 0.38
N SER A 75 2.93 -5.17 -0.05
CA SER A 75 4.15 -4.93 -0.81
C SER A 75 3.99 -5.29 -2.27
N PHE A 76 4.39 -4.38 -3.17
CA PHE A 76 4.46 -4.71 -4.60
C PHE A 76 5.40 -5.88 -4.88
N SER A 77 6.44 -6.05 -4.07
CA SER A 77 7.37 -7.18 -4.23
C SER A 77 6.70 -8.52 -3.91
N GLU A 78 5.87 -8.58 -2.87
CA GLU A 78 5.11 -9.78 -2.52
C GLU A 78 4.02 -10.06 -3.56
N ALA A 79 3.28 -9.03 -4.01
CA ALA A 79 2.33 -9.19 -5.11
C ALA A 79 3.02 -9.69 -6.39
N ALA A 80 4.23 -9.17 -6.69
CA ALA A 80 5.03 -9.61 -7.82
C ALA A 80 5.45 -11.07 -7.75
N LYS A 81 5.83 -11.55 -6.57
CA LYS A 81 6.12 -12.98 -6.37
C LYS A 81 4.91 -13.84 -6.66
N ARG A 82 3.72 -13.44 -6.19
CA ARG A 82 2.47 -14.19 -6.39
C ARG A 82 2.13 -14.34 -7.88
N TYR A 83 2.00 -13.24 -8.62
CA TYR A 83 1.65 -13.36 -10.04
C TYR A 83 2.78 -13.99 -10.87
N THR A 84 4.06 -13.77 -10.54
CA THR A 84 5.18 -14.36 -11.31
C THR A 84 5.23 -15.88 -11.16
N ALA A 85 4.93 -16.40 -9.97
CA ALA A 85 4.84 -17.83 -9.73
C ALA A 85 3.74 -18.47 -10.60
N VAL A 86 2.56 -17.83 -10.69
CA VAL A 86 1.46 -18.26 -11.57
C VAL A 86 1.89 -18.22 -13.03
N LEU A 87 2.44 -17.08 -13.49
CA LEU A 87 2.92 -16.94 -14.87
C LEU A 87 3.94 -18.01 -15.23
N HIS A 88 4.86 -18.35 -14.33
CA HIS A 88 5.84 -19.41 -14.55
C HIS A 88 5.20 -20.80 -14.63
N ALA A 89 4.23 -21.10 -13.75
CA ALA A 89 3.49 -22.37 -13.79
C ALA A 89 2.77 -22.58 -15.13
N HIS A 90 2.32 -21.49 -15.77
CA HIS A 90 1.70 -21.50 -17.10
C HIS A 90 2.70 -21.32 -18.26
N GLY A 91 4.01 -21.34 -17.99
CA GLY A 91 5.07 -21.20 -19.01
C GLY A 91 5.14 -19.82 -19.66
N LYS A 92 4.57 -18.79 -19.01
CA LYS A 92 4.57 -17.38 -19.46
C LYS A 92 5.72 -16.56 -18.89
N SER A 93 6.35 -17.04 -17.82
CA SER A 93 7.58 -16.47 -17.26
C SER A 93 8.75 -17.46 -17.40
N ALA A 94 9.97 -16.93 -17.54
CA ALA A 94 11.19 -17.73 -17.56
C ALA A 94 11.59 -18.25 -16.16
N LYS A 95 11.14 -17.59 -15.07
CA LYS A 95 11.42 -17.95 -13.68
C LYS A 95 10.17 -17.75 -12.82
N ALA A 96 10.08 -18.48 -11.71
CA ALA A 96 8.99 -18.33 -10.73
C ALA A 96 9.12 -17.09 -9.84
N GLU A 97 10.30 -16.47 -9.79
CA GLU A 97 10.56 -15.25 -9.01
C GLU A 97 10.70 -14.03 -9.93
N PRO A 98 10.21 -12.85 -9.51
CA PRO A 98 10.35 -11.61 -10.27
C PRO A 98 11.80 -11.11 -10.21
N ASP A 99 12.25 -10.47 -11.28
CA ASP A 99 13.53 -9.76 -11.32
C ASP A 99 13.35 -8.30 -10.84
N SER A 100 14.38 -7.73 -10.21
CA SER A 100 14.37 -6.31 -9.82
C SER A 100 14.58 -5.40 -11.03
N PHE A 101 13.99 -4.19 -10.99
CA PHE A 101 14.26 -3.17 -11.99
C PHE A 101 15.73 -2.74 -11.99
N THR A 102 16.28 -2.58 -13.20
CA THR A 102 17.62 -2.03 -13.41
C THR A 102 17.60 -0.49 -13.36
N ALA A 103 18.75 0.11 -13.09
CA ALA A 103 18.89 1.57 -13.10
C ALA A 103 18.48 2.20 -14.45
N ALA A 104 18.77 1.54 -15.56
CA ALA A 104 18.40 2.00 -16.90
C ALA A 104 16.88 1.96 -17.16
N GLU A 105 16.17 1.00 -16.55
CA GLU A 105 14.70 0.93 -16.63
C GLU A 105 14.05 2.03 -15.78
N ILE A 106 14.58 2.28 -14.58
CA ILE A 106 14.12 3.38 -13.71
C ILE A 106 14.34 4.74 -14.38
N GLU A 107 15.49 4.96 -15.02
CA GLU A 107 15.78 6.20 -15.74
C GLU A 107 14.81 6.43 -16.92
N LYS A 108 14.48 5.36 -17.66
CA LYS A 108 13.55 5.42 -18.79
C LYS A 108 12.10 5.54 -18.38
N THR A 109 11.73 5.08 -17.19
CA THR A 109 10.37 5.13 -16.66
C THR A 109 10.39 5.73 -15.25
N PRO A 110 10.45 7.07 -15.14
CA PRO A 110 10.56 7.77 -13.86
C PRO A 110 9.43 7.42 -12.86
N PHE A 111 8.28 6.97 -13.36
CA PHE A 111 7.16 6.52 -12.53
C PHE A 111 7.49 5.28 -11.68
N ILE A 112 8.43 4.42 -12.09
CA ILE A 112 8.83 3.22 -11.33
C ILE A 112 9.32 3.59 -9.92
N TYR A 113 9.94 4.77 -9.76
CA TYR A 113 10.36 5.25 -8.44
C TYR A 113 9.21 5.30 -7.43
N PHE A 114 7.99 5.64 -7.86
CA PHE A 114 6.81 5.68 -7.00
C PHE A 114 6.47 4.30 -6.41
N LEU A 115 6.72 3.22 -7.15
CA LEU A 115 6.48 1.86 -6.65
C LEU A 115 7.44 1.50 -5.51
N GLY A 116 8.58 2.18 -5.40
CA GLY A 116 9.55 1.97 -4.32
C GLY A 116 9.33 2.85 -3.08
N THR A 117 8.25 3.63 -3.03
CA THR A 117 7.96 4.51 -1.87
C THR A 117 6.97 3.87 -0.90
N ASP A 118 7.16 4.14 0.38
CA ASP A 118 6.21 3.76 1.42
C ASP A 118 5.07 4.79 1.54
N VAL A 119 3.85 4.30 1.75
CA VAL A 119 2.69 5.12 2.08
C VAL A 119 2.11 4.64 3.39
N ARG A 120 2.19 5.47 4.43
CA ARG A 120 1.67 5.17 5.77
C ARG A 120 0.64 6.21 6.19
N ILE A 121 -0.62 5.81 6.33
CA ILE A 121 -1.68 6.61 6.97
C ILE A 121 -2.61 5.69 7.75
N ARG A 122 -3.21 6.21 8.83
CA ARG A 122 -4.21 5.49 9.61
C ARG A 122 -5.57 6.14 9.47
N GLY A 123 -6.57 5.34 9.15
CA GLY A 123 -7.98 5.72 9.09
C GLY A 123 -8.64 5.83 10.47
N ASP A 124 -7.98 6.42 11.46
CA ASP A 124 -8.52 6.49 12.83
C ASP A 124 -9.88 7.19 12.88
N ARG A 125 -10.03 8.29 12.13
CA ARG A 125 -11.32 9.00 12.03
C ARG A 125 -12.39 8.17 11.32
N SER A 126 -12.01 7.44 10.27
CA SER A 126 -12.90 6.50 9.60
C SER A 126 -13.42 5.46 10.59
N ARG A 127 -12.52 4.85 11.38
CA ARG A 127 -12.89 3.85 12.40
C ARG A 127 -13.78 4.44 13.49
N GLN A 128 -13.55 5.68 13.91
CA GLN A 128 -14.43 6.39 14.86
C GLN A 128 -15.85 6.61 14.33
N LEU A 129 -16.04 6.76 13.01
CA LEU A 129 -17.36 6.82 12.38
C LEU A 129 -18.07 5.47 12.29
N GLY A 130 -17.38 4.38 12.63
CA GLY A 130 -17.87 3.01 12.50
C GLY A 130 -17.40 2.30 11.23
N TRP A 131 -16.36 2.79 10.55
CA TRP A 131 -15.73 2.04 9.47
C TRP A 131 -15.12 0.76 10.03
N SER A 132 -15.52 -0.38 9.47
CA SER A 132 -15.02 -1.70 9.84
C SER A 132 -14.87 -2.52 8.56
N PRO A 133 -13.67 -2.57 7.96
CA PRO A 133 -13.42 -3.41 6.80
C PRO A 133 -13.62 -4.89 7.15
N ALA A 134 -14.06 -5.66 6.17
CA ALA A 134 -14.37 -7.08 6.27
C ALA A 134 -13.22 -7.96 5.77
N HIS A 135 -12.45 -7.48 4.80
CA HIS A 135 -11.35 -8.24 4.20
C HIS A 135 -10.07 -8.18 5.03
N VAL A 136 -9.15 -9.11 4.79
CA VAL A 136 -7.78 -9.10 5.34
C VAL A 136 -6.75 -9.05 4.22
N ILE A 137 -5.49 -8.80 4.56
CA ILE A 137 -4.41 -8.68 3.57
C ILE A 137 -4.18 -9.99 2.80
N GLU A 138 -4.45 -11.13 3.41
CA GLU A 138 -4.40 -12.43 2.75
C GLU A 138 -5.42 -12.54 1.61
N ASP A 139 -6.63 -11.99 1.77
CA ASP A 139 -7.66 -11.97 0.72
C ASP A 139 -7.16 -11.22 -0.52
N PHE A 140 -6.40 -10.14 -0.34
CA PHE A 140 -5.78 -9.42 -1.45
C PHE A 140 -4.74 -10.28 -2.18
N TYR A 141 -3.85 -10.97 -1.46
CA TYR A 141 -2.86 -11.80 -2.13
C TYR A 141 -3.47 -13.00 -2.84
N GLU A 142 -4.59 -13.53 -2.34
CA GLU A 142 -5.41 -14.51 -3.04
C GLU A 142 -6.03 -13.92 -4.31
N SER A 143 -6.61 -12.71 -4.23
CA SER A 143 -7.19 -12.04 -5.39
C SER A 143 -6.16 -11.80 -6.50
N VAL A 144 -4.91 -11.41 -6.16
CA VAL A 144 -3.83 -11.27 -7.15
C VAL A 144 -3.58 -12.58 -7.91
N GLN A 145 -3.64 -13.71 -7.22
CA GLN A 145 -3.48 -15.03 -7.85
C GLN A 145 -4.69 -15.34 -8.75
N GLU A 146 -5.90 -15.14 -8.26
CA GLU A 146 -7.15 -15.38 -9.01
C GLU A 146 -7.23 -14.52 -10.27
N ASP A 147 -6.93 -13.22 -10.16
CA ASP A 147 -6.90 -12.28 -11.27
C ASP A 147 -5.86 -12.70 -12.31
N THR A 148 -4.67 -13.14 -11.88
CA THR A 148 -3.65 -13.63 -12.82
C THR A 148 -4.14 -14.84 -13.60
N GLU A 149 -4.81 -15.78 -12.94
CA GLU A 149 -5.41 -16.95 -13.60
C GLU A 149 -6.55 -16.54 -14.56
N ALA A 150 -7.38 -15.57 -14.18
CA ALA A 150 -8.47 -15.05 -15.00
C ALA A 150 -7.95 -14.39 -16.29
N VAL A 151 -6.91 -13.55 -16.18
CA VAL A 151 -6.21 -12.92 -17.32
C VAL A 151 -5.65 -13.98 -18.26
N LEU A 152 -4.98 -15.00 -17.72
CA LEU A 152 -4.44 -16.10 -18.53
C LEU A 152 -5.52 -16.93 -19.23
N ALA A 153 -6.70 -17.02 -18.63
CA ALA A 153 -7.87 -17.65 -19.23
C ALA A 153 -8.63 -16.74 -20.22
N GLY A 154 -8.23 -15.47 -20.38
CA GLY A 154 -8.86 -14.49 -21.25
C GLY A 154 -10.24 -14.03 -20.76
N LYS A 155 -10.41 -13.89 -19.44
CA LYS A 155 -11.69 -13.56 -18.79
C LYS A 155 -11.79 -12.11 -18.28
N ASP A 156 -10.92 -11.23 -18.75
CA ASP A 156 -10.86 -9.82 -18.36
C ASP A 156 -11.97 -8.95 -18.99
#